data_AF-A0A6G3QP31-F1
#
_entry.id   AF-A0A6G3QP31-F1
#
_cell.length_a   1.000
_cell.length_b   1.000
_cell.length_c   1.000
_cell.angle_alpha   90.00
_cell.angle_beta   90.00
_cell.angle_gamma   90.00
#
_symmetry.space_group_name_H-M   'P 1'
#
loop_
_entity.id
_entity.type
_entity.pdbx_description
1 polymer ?
#
loop_
_entity_poly.entity_id
_entity_poly.type
_entity_poly.pdbx_seq_one_letter_code
_entity_poly.pdbx_strand_id
1 'polypeptide(L)' 'MADEQNGWLDRETAERLLNGEPSAAADPVVREQAERLAAALGALADPPPPPGRELPGEAAALAAFR' A
#
# COMPACT_ATOMS: atom_id res chain seq x y z
N MET A 1 22.01 20.03 -1.83
CA MET A 1 20.55 19.80 -1.71
C MET A 1 20.24 18.62 -2.60
N ALA A 2 19.86 17.47 -2.04
CA ALA A 2 19.72 16.19 -2.75
C ALA A 2 18.25 15.74 -2.91
N ASP A 3 17.29 16.63 -2.65
CA ASP A 3 15.88 16.27 -2.53
C ASP A 3 15.09 16.32 -3.85
N GLU A 4 15.74 16.73 -4.93
CA GLU A 4 15.12 16.77 -6.27
C GLU A 4 15.03 15.38 -6.93
N GLN A 5 15.67 14.35 -6.34
CA GLN A 5 15.62 12.96 -6.83
C GLN A 5 14.37 12.18 -6.36
N ASN A 6 13.49 12.79 -5.56
CA ASN A 6 12.31 12.13 -4.98
C ASN A 6 10.97 12.47 -5.68
N GLY A 7 10.99 13.23 -6.77
CA GLY A 7 9.77 13.69 -7.45
C GLY A 7 8.95 12.61 -8.16
N TRP A 8 9.43 11.36 -8.18
CA TRP A 8 8.73 10.25 -8.83
C TRP A 8 7.58 9.69 -8.00
N LEU A 9 7.61 9.86 -6.68
CA LEU A 9 6.58 9.39 -5.76
C LEU A 9 5.65 10.54 -5.40
N ASP A 10 4.80 10.92 -6.36
CA ASP A 10 3.69 11.80 -6.06
C ASP A 10 2.62 11.11 -5.20
N ARG A 11 1.68 11.91 -4.70
CA ARG A 11 0.60 11.43 -3.84
C ARG A 11 -0.25 10.35 -4.51
N GLU A 12 -0.59 10.51 -5.78
CA GLU A 12 -1.43 9.55 -6.51
C GLU A 12 -0.72 8.20 -6.62
N THR A 13 0.55 8.22 -7.01
CA THR A 13 1.41 7.06 -7.14
C THR A 13 1.57 6.35 -5.79
N ALA A 14 1.77 7.11 -4.71
CA ALA A 14 1.83 6.56 -3.36
C ALA A 14 0.51 5.89 -2.93
N GLU A 15 -0.64 6.54 -3.15
CA GLU A 15 -1.94 5.98 -2.80
C GLU A 15 -2.24 4.69 -3.59
N ARG A 16 -1.94 4.65 -4.89
CA ARG A 16 -2.08 3.44 -5.71
C ARG A 16 -1.23 2.30 -5.19
N LEU A 17 0.03 2.58 -4.89
CA LEU A 17 0.97 1.60 -4.36
C LEU A 17 0.52 1.03 -3.01
N LEU A 18 0.00 1.87 -2.10
CA LEU A 18 -0.52 1.44 -0.80
C LEU A 18 -1.81 0.62 -0.93
N ASN A 19 -2.61 0.85 -1.97
CA ASN A 19 -3.80 0.05 -2.27
C ASN A 19 -3.47 -1.28 -2.99
N GLY A 20 -2.19 -1.52 -3.33
CA GLY A 20 -1.78 -2.68 -4.11
C GLY A 20 -2.11 -2.57 -5.61
N GLU A 21 -2.47 -1.38 -6.09
CA GLU A 21 -2.75 -1.13 -7.50
C GLU A 21 -1.44 -0.99 -8.30
N PRO A 22 -1.41 -1.47 -9.55
CA PRO A 22 -0.23 -1.32 -10.40
C PRO A 22 0.08 0.16 -10.66
N SER A 23 1.36 0.50 -10.63
CA SER A 23 1.82 1.87 -10.91
C SER A 23 1.47 2.27 -12.34
N ALA A 24 0.87 3.45 -12.51
CA ALA A 24 0.58 4.02 -13.83
C ALA A 24 1.75 4.84 -14.40
N ALA A 25 2.94 4.72 -13.80
CA ALA A 25 4.10 5.47 -14.24
C ALA A 25 4.49 5.08 -15.67
N ALA A 26 4.44 6.06 -16.59
CA ALA A 26 4.84 5.87 -17.98
C ALA A 26 6.36 5.70 -18.12
N ASP A 27 7.13 6.27 -17.20
CA ASP A 27 8.59 6.14 -17.15
C ASP A 27 8.99 4.75 -16.63
N PRO A 28 9.73 3.94 -17.42
CA PRO A 28 10.20 2.62 -17.01
C PRO A 28 11.03 2.62 -15.72
N VAL A 29 11.84 3.66 -15.47
CA VAL A 29 12.68 3.77 -14.28
C VAL A 29 11.82 4.04 -13.04
N VAL A 30 10.78 4.84 -13.19
CA VAL A 30 9.82 5.09 -12.11
C VAL A 30 9.00 3.84 -11.80
N ARG A 31 8.57 3.11 -12.83
CA ARG A 31 7.87 1.83 -12.66
C ARG A 31 8.73 0.79 -11.94
N GLU A 32 10.01 0.63 -12.31
CA GLU A 32 10.92 -0.29 -11.61
C GLU A 32 11.08 0.08 -10.13
N GLN A 33 11.21 1.36 -9.81
CA GLN A 33 11.30 1.84 -8.44
C GLN A 33 10.01 1.58 -7.64
N ALA A 34 8.85 1.82 -8.25
CA ALA A 34 7.54 1.53 -7.65
C ALA A 34 7.37 0.03 -7.39
N GLU A 35 7.74 -0.82 -8.34
CA GLU A 35 7.68 -2.28 -8.19
C GLU A 35 8.60 -2.78 -7.07
N ARG A 36 9.83 -2.26 -6.99
CA ARG A 36 10.77 -2.60 -5.91
C ARG A 36 10.21 -2.19 -4.54
N LEU A 37 9.59 -1.00 -4.45
CA LEU A 37 8.97 -0.53 -3.22
C LEU A 37 7.75 -1.39 -2.84
N ALA A 38 6.89 -1.72 -3.80
CA ALA A 38 5.72 -2.58 -3.58
C ALA A 38 6.14 -3.97 -3.08
N ALA A 39 7.21 -4.56 -3.65
CA ALA A 39 7.75 -5.83 -3.20
C ALA A 39 8.29 -5.75 -1.76
N ALA A 40 9.00 -4.68 -1.41
CA ALA A 40 9.51 -4.48 -0.05
C ALA A 40 8.38 -4.31 0.96
N LEU A 41 7.34 -3.54 0.64
CA LEU A 41 6.16 -3.40 1.49
C LEU A 41 5.40 -4.71 1.63
N GLY A 42 5.22 -5.47 0.55
CA GLY A 42 4.59 -6.78 0.58
C GLY A 42 5.34 -7.80 1.45
N ALA A 43 6.67 -7.70 1.51
CA ALA A 43 7.48 -8.55 2.39
C ALA A 43 7.39 -8.17 3.87
N LEU A 44 7.05 -6.92 4.18
CA LEU A 44 6.87 -6.41 5.54
C LEU A 44 5.42 -6.52 6.03
N ALA A 45 4.46 -6.58 5.12
CA ALA A 45 3.05 -6.67 5.45
C ALA A 45 2.70 -8.06 6.01
N ASP A 46 1.93 -8.09 7.08
CA ASP A 46 1.32 -9.34 7.56
C ASP A 46 0.33 -9.87 6.50
N PRO A 47 0.27 -11.19 6.29
CA PRO A 47 -0.71 -11.76 5.39
C PRO A 47 -2.12 -11.42 5.88
N PRO A 48 -3.05 -11.10 4.95
CA PRO A 48 -4.43 -10.81 5.34
C PRO A 48 -5.01 -12.01 6.10
N PRO A 49 -5.83 -11.76 7.14
CA PRO A 49 -6.50 -12.85 7.85
C PRO A 49 -7.38 -13.64 6.88
N PRO A 50 -7.55 -14.96 7.11
CA PRO A 50 -8.41 -15.77 6.27
C PRO A 50 -9.84 -15.19 6.26
N PRO A 51 -10.54 -15.28 5.12
CA PRO A 51 -11.89 -14.75 5.01
C PRO A 51 -12.82 -15.42 6.05
N GLY A 52 -13.63 -14.61 6.71
CA GLY A 52 -14.55 -15.07 7.75
C GLY A 52 -13.93 -15.19 9.16
N ARG A 53 -12.66 -14.85 9.34
CA ARG A 53 -12.09 -14.66 10.68
C ARG A 53 -12.46 -13.28 11.20
N GLU A 54 -13.04 -13.23 12.40
CA GLU A 54 -13.33 -11.96 13.09
C GLU A 54 -12.05 -11.14 13.26
N LEU A 55 -12.15 -9.85 12.91
CA LEU A 55 -11.06 -8.90 13.13
C LEU A 55 -10.96 -8.56 14.62
N PRO A 56 -9.75 -8.29 15.14
CA PRO A 56 -9.60 -7.82 16.51
C PRO A 56 -10.49 -6.59 16.79
N GLY A 57 -11.41 -6.72 17.75
CA GLY A 57 -12.33 -5.65 18.13
C GLY A 57 -13.63 -5.56 17.30
N GLU A 58 -13.83 -6.43 16.30
CA GLU A 58 -15.03 -6.43 15.46
C GLU A 58 -16.32 -6.57 16.30
N ALA A 59 -16.36 -7.52 17.23
CA ALA A 59 -17.51 -7.72 18.12
C ALA A 59 -17.85 -6.47 18.95
N ALA A 60 -16.83 -5.74 19.43
CA ALA A 60 -17.02 -4.50 20.19
C ALA A 60 -17.54 -3.37 19.30
N ALA A 61 -17.04 -3.26 18.07
CA ALA A 61 -17.57 -2.31 17.09
C ALA A 61 -19.03 -2.60 16.75
N LEU A 62 -19.38 -3.87 16.50
CA LEU A 62 -20.76 -4.27 16.20
C LEU A 62 -21.72 -4.05 17.37
N ALA A 63 -21.23 -4.20 18.62
CA ALA A 63 -22.04 -3.93 19.81
C ALA A 63 -22.39 -2.45 19.97
N ALA A 64 -21.56 -1.52 19.44
CA ALA A 64 -21.82 -0.08 19.53
C ALA A 64 -23.01 0.40 18.65
N PHE A 65 -23.44 -0.41 17.69
CA PHE A 65 -24.55 -0.08 16.76
C PHE A 65 -25.87 -0.78 17.09
N ARG A 66 -25.93 -1.54 18.19
CA ARG A 66 -27.14 -2.22 18.67
C ARG A 66 -27.72 -1.50 19.88
#